data_AF-A0A2N8C2W2-F1
#
_entry.id   AF-A0A2N8C2W2-F1
#
_cell.length_a   1.000
_cell.length_b   1.000
_cell.length_c   1.000
_cell.angle_alpha   90.00
_cell.angle_beta   90.00
_cell.angle_gamma   90.00
#
_symmetry.space_group_name_H-M   'P 1'
#
loop_
_entity.id
_entity.type
_entity.pdbx_description
1 polymer ?
#
loop_
_entity_poly.entity_id
_entity_poly.type
_entity_poly.pdbx_seq_one_letter_code
_entity_poly.pdbx_strand_id
1 'polypeptide(L)'
;MEATIINGAWKGHLGRGLAPRELQFLLWIAQGFTSKEIAREAGIEAGTVKKRLTNAMFKLGVTRRTALVAEAMKRQIITPMCFVLAALVAIHSMLDDESMRRDRRVPDRRTAQIRMVRRAECPALTV
;
A
#
# COMPACT_ATOMS: atom_id res chain seq x y z
N MET A 1 -17.53 -18.30 -16.23
CA MET A 1 -16.24 -18.63 -15.59
C MET A 1 -15.27 -17.50 -15.92
N GLU A 2 -15.02 -16.56 -14.99
CA GLU A 2 -14.03 -15.52 -15.23
C GLU A 2 -12.63 -16.14 -15.18
N ALA A 3 -11.94 -16.18 -16.32
CA ALA A 3 -10.59 -16.72 -16.37
C ALA A 3 -9.63 -15.69 -15.76
N THR A 4 -8.90 -16.06 -14.71
CA THR A 4 -7.92 -15.18 -14.05
C THR A 4 -6.50 -15.64 -14.34
N ILE A 5 -5.62 -14.70 -14.68
CA ILE A 5 -4.18 -14.95 -14.85
C ILE A 5 -3.47 -14.45 -13.60
N ILE A 6 -2.71 -15.32 -12.95
CA ILE A 6 -1.92 -14.98 -11.75
C ILE A 6 -0.46 -14.92 -12.17
N ASN A 7 0.24 -13.85 -11.81
CA ASN A 7 1.68 -13.75 -11.96
C ASN A 7 2.28 -13.06 -10.74
N GLY A 8 3.04 -13.82 -9.95
CA GLY A 8 3.64 -13.36 -8.70
C GLY A 8 2.61 -12.75 -7.76
N ALA A 9 2.86 -11.50 -7.33
CA ALA A 9 2.00 -10.75 -6.42
C ALA A 9 0.75 -10.10 -7.07
N TRP A 10 0.52 -10.33 -8.38
CA TRP A 10 -0.54 -9.68 -9.13
C TRP A 10 -1.52 -10.69 -9.71
N LYS A 11 -2.81 -10.39 -9.55
CA LYS A 11 -3.92 -11.13 -10.15
C LYS A 11 -4.56 -10.29 -11.25
N GLY A 12 -4.70 -10.85 -12.45
CA GLY A 12 -5.39 -10.23 -13.58
C GLY A 12 -6.70 -10.94 -13.91
N HIS A 13 -7.73 -10.19 -14.28
CA HIS A 13 -9.06 -10.70 -14.66
C HIS A 13 -9.27 -10.57 -16.17
N LEU A 14 -9.53 -11.69 -16.86
CA LEU A 14 -9.90 -11.69 -18.27
C LEU A 14 -11.36 -11.25 -18.46
N GLY A 15 -11.70 -10.79 -19.67
CA GLY A 15 -13.05 -10.29 -19.99
C GLY A 15 -13.29 -8.81 -19.67
N ARG A 16 -12.31 -8.12 -19.06
CA ARG A 16 -12.39 -6.68 -18.72
C ARG A 16 -11.74 -5.75 -19.75
N GLY A 17 -11.84 -6.10 -21.03
CA GLY A 17 -11.41 -5.24 -22.15
C GLY A 17 -9.96 -5.44 -22.67
N LEU A 18 -9.16 -6.32 -22.06
CA LEU A 18 -7.84 -6.70 -22.56
C LEU A 18 -7.80 -8.14 -23.08
N ALA A 19 -7.00 -8.35 -24.11
CA ALA A 19 -6.70 -9.69 -24.59
C ALA A 19 -5.79 -10.44 -23.60
N PRO A 20 -5.80 -11.79 -23.57
CA PRO A 20 -5.02 -12.55 -22.60
C PRO A 20 -3.52 -12.24 -22.60
N ARG A 21 -2.93 -12.08 -23.79
CA ARG A 21 -1.49 -11.76 -23.91
C ARG A 21 -1.19 -10.32 -23.52
N GLU A 22 -2.12 -9.39 -23.75
CA GLU A 22 -1.99 -7.99 -23.31
C GLU A 22 -2.01 -7.92 -21.78
N LEU A 23 -2.95 -8.63 -21.16
CA LEU A 23 -3.05 -8.74 -19.71
C LEU A 23 -1.78 -9.37 -19.11
N GLN A 24 -1.26 -10.43 -19.74
CA GLN A 24 -0.03 -11.06 -19.28
C GLN A 24 1.13 -10.05 -19.28
N PHE A 25 1.35 -9.30 -20.36
CA PHE A 25 2.41 -8.29 -20.37
C PHE A 25 2.16 -7.15 -19.41
N LEU A 26 0.91 -6.74 -19.21
CA LEU A 26 0.55 -5.74 -18.22
C LEU A 26 0.95 -6.17 -16.79
N LEU A 27 0.72 -7.44 -16.42
CA LEU A 27 1.12 -7.97 -15.11
C LEU A 27 2.64 -7.88 -14.90
N TRP A 28 3.42 -8.16 -15.94
CA TRP A 28 4.88 -8.02 -15.90
C TRP A 28 5.32 -6.56 -15.71
N ILE A 29 4.63 -5.62 -16.36
CA ILE A 29 4.88 -4.19 -16.17
C ILE A 29 4.57 -3.77 -14.74
N ALA A 30 3.47 -4.27 -14.17
CA ALA A 30 3.09 -3.97 -12.79
C ALA A 30 4.13 -4.49 -11.77
N GLN A 31 4.89 -5.53 -12.13
CA GLN A 31 6.04 -6.02 -11.37
C GLN A 31 7.34 -5.23 -11.60
N GLY A 32 7.36 -4.30 -12.55
CA GLY A 32 8.53 -3.47 -12.86
C GLY A 32 9.40 -3.97 -14.01
N PHE A 33 9.03 -5.04 -14.72
CA PHE A 33 9.82 -5.55 -15.83
C PHE A 33 9.87 -4.54 -16.99
N THR A 34 11.01 -4.44 -17.65
CA THR A 34 11.20 -3.68 -18.89
C THR A 34 10.69 -4.48 -20.10
N SER A 35 10.41 -3.79 -21.22
CA SER A 35 9.97 -4.47 -22.45
C SER A 35 11.00 -5.48 -22.99
N LYS A 36 12.29 -5.27 -22.71
CA LYS A 36 13.37 -6.21 -23.09
C LYS A 36 13.34 -7.47 -22.23
N GLU A 37 13.11 -7.33 -20.93
CA GLU A 37 13.01 -8.49 -20.03
C GLU A 37 11.74 -9.29 -20.28
N ILE A 38 10.60 -8.61 -20.50
CA ILE A 38 9.35 -9.26 -20.90
C ILE A 38 9.56 -10.05 -22.20
N ALA A 39 10.25 -9.46 -23.17
CA ALA A 39 10.54 -10.11 -24.44
C ALA A 39 11.40 -11.37 -24.26
N ARG A 40 12.45 -11.26 -23.42
CA ARG A 40 13.34 -12.39 -23.07
C ARG A 40 12.56 -13.52 -22.43
N GLU A 41 11.69 -13.24 -21.46
CA GLU A 41 10.92 -14.30 -20.83
C GLU A 41 9.85 -14.87 -21.75
N ALA A 42 9.14 -14.00 -22.47
CA ALA A 42 8.06 -14.44 -23.33
C ALA A 42 8.55 -15.15 -24.61
N GLY A 43 9.88 -15.21 -24.85
CA GLY A 43 10.48 -15.84 -26.02
C GLY A 43 10.16 -15.13 -27.34
N ILE A 44 9.96 -13.81 -27.29
CA ILE A 44 9.53 -13.01 -28.45
C ILE A 44 10.38 -11.75 -28.61
N GLU A 45 10.23 -11.08 -29.74
CA GLU A 45 10.92 -9.81 -30.00
C GLU A 45 10.35 -8.66 -29.14
N ALA A 46 11.23 -7.78 -28.66
CA ALA A 46 10.86 -6.59 -27.89
C ALA A 46 9.94 -5.63 -28.66
N GLY A 47 10.05 -5.57 -30.00
CA GLY A 47 9.13 -4.81 -30.85
C GLY A 47 7.68 -5.32 -30.74
N THR A 48 7.50 -6.64 -30.66
CA THR A 48 6.18 -7.27 -30.50
C THR A 48 5.56 -6.94 -29.14
N VAL A 49 6.37 -6.93 -28.07
CA VAL A 49 5.91 -6.49 -26.74
C VAL A 49 5.42 -5.05 -26.79
N LYS A 50 6.20 -4.13 -27.36
CA LYS A 50 5.82 -2.72 -27.50
C LYS A 50 4.51 -2.56 -28.27
N LYS A 51 4.38 -3.21 -29.43
CA LYS A 51 3.15 -3.17 -30.25
C LYS A 51 1.93 -3.65 -29.46
N ARG A 52 2.07 -4.76 -28.72
CA ARG A 52 0.99 -5.31 -27.90
C ARG A 52 0.59 -4.36 -26.76
N LEU A 53 1.57 -3.70 -26.14
CA LEU A 53 1.32 -2.69 -25.11
C LEU A 53 0.65 -1.44 -25.67
N THR A 54 1.03 -0.99 -26.87
CA THR A 54 0.34 0.12 -27.55
C THR A 54 -1.13 -0.21 -27.79
N ASN A 55 -1.44 -1.44 -28.21
CA ASN A 55 -2.83 -1.88 -28.36
C ASN A 55 -3.58 -1.91 -27.01
N ALA A 56 -2.93 -2.39 -25.95
CA ALA A 56 -3.49 -2.36 -24.60
C ALA A 56 -3.77 -0.92 -24.13
N MET A 57 -2.83 0.00 -24.38
CA MET A 57 -2.97 1.43 -24.07
C MET A 57 -4.11 2.08 -24.84
N PHE A 58 -4.24 1.78 -26.13
CA PHE A 58 -5.35 2.23 -26.96
C PHE A 58 -6.71 1.73 -26.41
N LYS A 59 -6.80 0.45 -26.04
CA LYS A 59 -8.03 -0.13 -25.46
C LYS A 59 -8.44 0.49 -24.13
N LEU A 60 -7.47 0.89 -23.30
CA LEU A 60 -7.75 1.56 -22.03
C LEU A 60 -7.84 3.09 -22.14
N GLY A 61 -7.58 3.66 -23.32
CA GLY A 61 -7.62 5.11 -23.56
C GLY A 61 -6.47 5.88 -22.90
N VAL A 62 -5.31 5.25 -22.72
CA VAL A 62 -4.13 5.85 -22.09
C VAL A 62 -2.97 5.99 -23.08
N THR A 63 -2.06 6.91 -22.80
CA THR A 63 -0.88 7.16 -23.65
C THR A 63 0.44 6.78 -22.98
N ARG A 64 0.47 6.69 -21.65
CA ARG A 64 1.67 6.40 -20.86
C ARG A 64 1.63 5.01 -20.27
N ARG A 65 2.79 4.35 -20.21
CA ARG A 65 2.95 3.02 -19.62
C ARG A 65 2.57 2.97 -18.14
N THR A 66 2.90 4.00 -17.37
CA THR A 66 2.51 4.11 -15.96
C THR A 66 1.00 4.32 -15.81
N ALA A 67 0.41 5.14 -16.68
CA ALA A 67 -1.03 5.35 -16.73
C ALA A 67 -1.79 4.07 -17.08
N LEU A 68 -1.22 3.19 -17.91
CA LEU A 68 -1.77 1.86 -18.21
C LEU A 68 -1.96 1.02 -16.95
N VAL A 69 -0.96 0.97 -16.07
CA VAL A 69 -1.05 0.24 -14.80
C VAL A 69 -2.09 0.88 -13.88
N ALA A 70 -2.07 2.20 -13.76
CA ALA A 70 -3.01 2.94 -12.91
C ALA A 70 -4.47 2.75 -13.36
N GLU A 71 -4.76 2.89 -14.66
CA GLU A 71 -6.11 2.65 -15.20
C GLU A 71 -6.52 1.19 -15.07
N ALA A 72 -5.60 0.24 -15.25
CA ALA A 72 -5.90 -1.17 -15.03
C ALA A 72 -6.25 -1.49 -13.57
N MET A 73 -5.59 -0.84 -12.60
CA MET A 73 -5.94 -0.95 -11.19
C MET A 73 -7.31 -0.30 -10.90
N LYS A 74 -7.54 0.91 -11.43
CA LYS A 74 -8.81 1.64 -11.27
C LYS A 74 -10.01 0.87 -11.81
N ARG A 75 -9.85 0.18 -12.93
CA ARG A 75 -10.89 -0.66 -13.57
C ARG A 75 -10.94 -2.09 -13.00
N GLN A 76 -10.15 -2.38 -11.96
CA GLN A 76 -10.03 -3.71 -11.33
C GLN A 76 -9.69 -4.83 -12.32
N ILE A 77 -8.97 -4.49 -13.40
CA ILE A 77 -8.44 -5.45 -14.35
C ILE A 77 -7.30 -6.22 -13.69
N ILE A 78 -6.44 -5.50 -12.96
CA ILE A 78 -5.38 -6.07 -12.13
C ILE A 78 -5.62 -5.70 -10.68
N THR A 79 -5.31 -6.63 -9.77
CA THR A 79 -5.42 -6.43 -8.33
C THR A 79 -4.13 -6.92 -7.68
N PRO A 80 -3.38 -6.04 -7.00
CA PRO A 80 -2.28 -6.48 -6.17
C PRO A 80 -2.83 -7.19 -4.92
N MET A 81 -2.17 -8.28 -4.52
CA MET A 81 -2.61 -9.12 -3.39
C MET A 81 -2.66 -8.36 -2.05
N CYS A 82 -1.97 -7.22 -1.93
CA CYS A 82 -2.02 -6.37 -0.73
C CYS A 82 -3.41 -5.80 -0.45
N PHE A 83 -4.29 -5.65 -1.45
CA PHE A 83 -5.68 -5.24 -1.18
C PHE A 83 -6.45 -6.29 -0.37
N VAL A 84 -6.13 -7.58 -0.52
CA VAL A 84 -6.75 -8.65 0.28
C VAL A 84 -6.31 -8.51 1.74
N LEU A 85 -5.01 -8.28 1.98
CA LEU A 85 -4.50 -8.04 3.32
C LEU A 85 -5.10 -6.76 3.94
N ALA A 86 -5.18 -5.67 3.19
CA ALA A 86 -5.79 -4.43 3.67
C ALA A 86 -7.28 -4.60 4.01
N ALA A 87 -8.03 -5.33 3.16
CA ALA A 87 -9.42 -5.67 3.43
C ALA A 87 -9.56 -6.54 4.68
N LEU A 88 -8.71 -7.56 4.85
CA LEU A 88 -8.70 -8.39 6.05
C LEU A 88 -8.39 -7.54 7.30
N VAL A 89 -7.34 -6.71 7.29
CA VAL A 89 -6.99 -5.85 8.44
C VAL A 89 -8.14 -4.91 8.80
N ALA A 90 -8.76 -4.27 7.81
CA ALA A 90 -9.91 -3.38 8.04
C ALA A 90 -11.09 -4.13 8.66
N ILE A 91 -11.41 -5.33 8.17
CA ILE A 91 -12.49 -6.17 8.72
C ILE A 91 -12.20 -6.57 10.17
N HIS A 92 -10.97 -6.97 10.49
CA HIS A 92 -10.57 -7.31 11.86
C HIS A 92 -10.69 -6.08 12.78
N SER A 93 -10.29 -4.89 12.34
CA SER A 93 -10.44 -3.65 13.13
C SER A 93 -11.89 -3.24 13.36
N MET A 94 -12.83 -3.59 12.47
CA MET A 94 -14.26 -3.30 12.65
C MET A 94 -14.96 -4.30 13.58
N LEU A 95 -14.42 -5.51 13.74
CA LEU A 95 -14.95 -6.54 14.63
C LEU A 95 -14.39 -6.42 16.06
N ASP A 96 -13.20 -5.82 16.23
CA ASP A 96 -12.50 -5.65 17.51
C ASP A 96 -12.78 -4.26 18.14
N ASP A 97 -14.04 -3.98 18.50
CA ASP A 97 -14.40 -2.73 19.21
C ASP A 97 -14.05 -2.77 20.72
N GLU A 98 -13.72 -3.95 21.27
CA GLU A 98 -13.66 -4.13 22.73
C GLU A 98 -12.29 -3.85 23.40
N SER A 99 -11.17 -3.81 22.66
CA SER A 99 -9.84 -3.93 23.30
C SER A 99 -8.84 -2.77 23.15
N MET A 100 -9.26 -1.55 22.77
CA MET A 100 -8.38 -0.37 22.77
C MET A 100 -8.80 0.75 23.73
N ARG A 101 -9.29 0.40 24.92
CA ARG A 101 -9.09 1.26 26.10
C ARG A 101 -7.68 1.02 26.63
N ARG A 102 -6.67 1.63 25.99
CA ARG A 102 -5.41 1.90 26.69
C ARG A 102 -5.71 2.93 27.75
N ASP A 103 -6.12 2.44 28.92
CA ASP A 103 -6.26 3.19 30.14
C ASP A 103 -4.96 3.98 30.36
N ARG A 104 -5.04 5.29 30.12
CA ARG A 104 -3.93 6.21 30.31
C ARG A 104 -3.73 6.27 31.81
N ARG A 105 -2.92 5.35 32.36
CA ARG A 105 -2.52 5.41 33.78
C ARG A 105 -2.03 6.82 34.07
N VAL A 106 -2.80 7.54 34.87
CA VAL A 106 -2.44 8.84 35.41
C VAL A 106 -1.10 8.66 36.11
N PRO A 107 -0.06 9.46 35.79
CA PRO A 107 1.21 9.33 36.47
C PRO A 107 1.01 9.60 37.96
N ASP A 108 1.32 8.58 38.77
CA ASP A 108 1.37 8.65 40.22
C ASP A 108 2.26 9.83 40.62
N ARG A 109 1.64 10.90 41.13
CA ARG A 109 2.37 12.03 41.72
C ARG A 109 2.99 11.51 43.00
N ARG A 110 4.20 10.93 42.89
CA ARG A 110 5.10 10.80 44.02
C ARG A 110 5.36 12.21 44.54
N THR A 111 4.65 12.55 45.60
CA THR A 111 4.83 13.76 46.40
C THR A 111 6.28 13.81 46.86
N ALA A 112 7.13 14.46 46.09
CA ALA A 112 8.46 14.83 46.54
C ALA A 112 8.25 15.75 47.74
N GLN A 113 8.51 15.22 48.94
CA GLN A 113 8.53 16.03 50.14
C GLN A 113 9.70 17.01 50.00
N ILE A 114 9.39 18.21 49.53
CA ILE A 114 10.32 19.34 49.56
C ILE A 114 10.50 19.67 51.04
N ARG A 115 11.58 19.18 51.63
CA ARG A 115 12.02 19.58 52.96
C ARG A 115 12.38 21.06 52.88
N MET A 116 11.42 21.93 53.23
CA MET A 116 11.70 23.35 53.39
C MET A 116 12.74 23.50 54.52
N VAL A 117 13.99 23.74 54.16
CA VAL A 117 14.98 24.25 55.10
C VAL A 117 14.55 25.69 55.39
N ARG A 118 13.99 25.92 56.58
CA ARG A 118 13.59 27.24 57.04
C ARG A 118 14.86 28.09 57.17
N ARG A 119 15.10 28.96 56.20
CA ARG A 119 16.08 30.04 56.26
C ARG A 119 15.66 30.98 57.39
N ALA A 120 16.43 31.00 58.47
CA ALA A 120 16.30 32.00 59.51
C ALA A 120 17.19 33.19 59.13
N GLU A 121 16.56 34.27 58.66
CA GLU A 121 17.14 35.62 58.65
C GLU A 121 16.12 36.51 59.37
N CYS A 122 16.38 36.85 60.65
CA CYS A 122 16.81 38.18 61.15
C CYS A 122 15.64 39.20 61.20
N PRO A 123 15.67 40.31 61.97
CA PRO A 123 16.50 40.76 63.11
C PRO A 123 15.65 41.35 64.28
N ALA A 124 16.28 41.81 65.38
CA ALA A 124 16.07 43.14 66.01
C ALA A 124 16.39 43.20 67.54
N LEU A 125 17.42 43.99 67.85
CA LEU A 125 17.50 45.08 68.85
C LEU A 125 17.12 44.85 70.34
N THR A 126 18.12 44.97 71.22
CA THR A 126 18.13 45.77 72.49
C THR A 126 19.63 45.85 72.89
N VAL A 127 20.31 46.98 73.11
CA VAL A 127 20.08 48.20 73.91
C VAL A 127 20.72 49.40 73.21
#